data_AF-A0A2V8E219-F1
#
_entry.id   AF-A0A2V8E219-F1
#
_cell.length_a   1.000
_cell.length_b   1.000
_cell.length_c   1.000
_cell.angle_alpha   90.00
_cell.angle_beta   90.00
_cell.angle_gamma   90.00
#
_symmetry.space_group_name_H-M   'P 1'
#
loop_
_entity.id
_entity.type
_entity.pdbx_description
1 polymer ?
#
loop_
_entity_poly.entity_id
_entity_poly.type
_entity_poly.pdbx_seq_one_letter_code
_entity_poly.pdbx_strand_id
1 'polypeptide(L)'
;MAADGRVKGHGTKPAPVREQAILALLSERTLELAAARANVGDRTLRRWLTEDTKFQADYAAARKAASEAGMSRMQALTSRAVNTLEDL
;
A
#
# COMPACT_ATOMS: atom_id res chain seq x y z
N MET A 1 40.74 -18.71 -8.67
CA MET A 1 39.72 -19.72 -8.30
C MET A 1 38.90 -19.10 -7.18
N ALA A 2 37.73 -18.52 -7.46
CA ALA A 2 36.41 -19.17 -7.46
C ALA A 2 36.11 -19.85 -6.10
N ALA A 3 35.05 -19.54 -5.36
CA ALA A 3 33.70 -19.27 -5.83
C ALA A 3 32.91 -18.29 -4.92
N ASP A 4 32.19 -17.40 -5.61
CA ASP A 4 31.08 -16.55 -5.16
C ASP A 4 29.88 -17.43 -4.80
N GLY A 5 29.71 -17.72 -3.52
CA GLY A 5 28.55 -18.43 -2.99
C GLY A 5 27.37 -17.49 -2.73
N ARG A 6 26.86 -16.80 -3.76
CA ARG A 6 25.57 -16.09 -3.62
C ARG A 6 24.46 -17.12 -3.58
N VAL A 7 24.03 -17.45 -2.37
CA VAL A 7 22.77 -18.13 -2.13
C VAL A 7 21.67 -17.22 -2.67
N LYS A 8 21.19 -17.51 -3.88
CA LYS A 8 20.01 -16.89 -4.46
C LYS A 8 18.81 -17.40 -3.65
N GLY A 9 18.60 -16.80 -2.48
CA GLY A 9 17.44 -17.04 -1.66
C GLY A 9 16.22 -16.72 -2.51
N HIS A 10 15.38 -17.73 -2.76
CA HIS A 10 14.04 -17.54 -3.33
C HIS A 10 13.19 -16.88 -2.24
N GLY A 11 13.49 -15.60 -2.02
CA GLY A 11 13.06 -14.78 -0.89
C GLY A 11 11.69 -14.19 -1.14
N THR A 12 10.68 -15.05 -1.18
CA THR A 12 9.29 -14.60 -1.03
C THR A 12 9.18 -14.06 0.38
N LYS A 13 9.25 -12.73 0.54
CA LYS A 13 9.02 -12.09 1.84
C LYS A 13 7.66 -12.58 2.40
N PRO A 14 7.55 -12.77 3.72
CA PRO A 14 6.34 -13.33 4.32
C PRO A 14 5.14 -12.38 4.13
N ALA A 15 3.93 -12.94 4.12
CA ALA A 15 2.68 -12.19 3.87
C ALA A 15 2.52 -10.92 4.75
N PRO A 16 2.85 -10.93 6.06
CA PRO A 16 2.74 -9.72 6.89
C PRO A 16 3.61 -8.56 6.42
N VAL A 17 4.79 -8.84 5.86
CA VAL A 17 5.67 -7.80 5.31
C VAL A 17 5.07 -7.17 4.06
N ARG A 18 4.37 -7.96 3.25
CA ARG A 18 3.66 -7.45 2.07
C ARG A 18 2.49 -6.57 2.46
N GLU A 19 1.72 -6.98 3.46
CA GLU A 19 0.61 -6.18 3.98
C GLU A 19 1.12 -4.85 4.56
N GLN A 20 2.19 -4.88 5.35
CA GLN A 20 2.84 -3.66 5.85
C GLN A 20 3.34 -2.75 4.71
N ALA A 21 3.87 -3.34 3.63
CA ALA A 21 4.28 -2.58 2.45
C ALA A 21 3.08 -1.92 1.74
N ILE A 22 1.94 -2.61 1.65
CA ILE A 22 0.69 -2.02 1.11
C ILE A 22 0.24 -0.85 2.00
N LEU A 23 0.19 -1.03 3.32
CA LEU A 23 -0.18 0.04 4.25
C LEU A 23 0.76 1.24 4.15
N ALA A 24 2.07 0.98 4.06
CA ALA A 24 3.07 2.03 3.89
C ALA A 24 2.88 2.80 2.57
N LEU A 25 2.65 2.10 1.46
CA LEU A 25 2.36 2.71 0.15
C LEU A 25 1.10 3.58 0.16
N LEU A 26 0.09 3.23 0.95
CA LEU A 26 -1.14 4.03 1.08
C LEU A 26 -0.93 5.29 1.94
N SER A 27 0.02 5.26 2.86
CA SER A 27 0.25 6.33 3.84
C SER A 27 1.35 7.32 3.46
N GLU A 28 2.33 6.88 2.66
CA GLU A 28 3.52 7.68 2.34
C GLU A 28 3.42 8.32 0.96
N ARG A 29 4.05 9.48 0.80
CA ARG A 29 4.02 10.25 -0.46
C ARG A 29 4.99 9.74 -1.52
N THR A 30 6.02 9.00 -1.12
CA THR A 30 7.06 8.50 -2.02
C THR A 30 7.34 7.03 -1.75
N LEU A 31 7.90 6.36 -2.76
CA LEU A 31 8.21 4.94 -2.67
C LEU A 31 9.30 4.66 -1.64
N GLU A 32 10.29 5.54 -1.55
CA GLU A 32 11.44 5.43 -0.66
C GLU A 32 10.99 5.51 0.81
N LEU A 33 10.07 6.42 1.13
CA LEU A 33 9.45 6.51 2.46
C LEU A 33 8.60 5.27 2.76
N ALA A 34 7.82 4.79 1.79
CA ALA A 34 7.02 3.58 1.95
C ALA A 34 7.90 2.34 2.21
N ALA A 35 9.00 2.20 1.47
CA ALA A 35 9.95 1.11 1.61
C ALA A 35 10.63 1.14 2.98
N ALA A 36 11.10 2.32 3.41
CA ALA A 36 11.67 2.52 4.74
C ALA A 36 10.67 2.17 5.85
N ARG A 37 9.42 2.67 5.75
CA ARG A 37 8.36 2.40 6.73
C ARG A 37 7.99 0.92 6.82
N ALA A 38 8.00 0.21 5.69
CA ALA A 38 7.73 -1.23 5.63
C ALA A 38 8.97 -2.09 5.89
N ASN A 39 10.13 -1.48 6.17
CA ASN A 39 11.41 -2.15 6.36
C ASN A 39 11.77 -3.13 5.22
N VAL A 40 11.53 -2.70 3.98
CA VAL A 40 11.89 -3.42 2.75
C VAL A 40 12.83 -2.55 1.91
N GLY A 41 13.71 -3.18 1.13
CA GLY A 41 14.57 -2.42 0.22
C GLY A 41 13.78 -1.87 -0.96
N ASP A 42 14.08 -0.63 -1.38
CA ASP A 42 13.39 0.08 -2.48
C ASP A 42 13.28 -0.75 -3.75
N ARG A 43 14.37 -1.43 -4.14
CA ARG A 43 14.41 -2.31 -5.31
C ARG A 43 13.48 -3.52 -5.18
N THR A 44 13.22 -3.99 -3.95
CA THR A 44 12.23 -5.04 -3.70
C THR A 44 10.82 -4.50 -3.87
N LEU A 45 10.52 -3.32 -3.32
CA LEU A 45 9.20 -2.72 -3.43
C LEU A 45 8.88 -2.32 -4.88
N ARG A 46 9.85 -1.72 -5.60
CA ARG A 46 9.78 -1.49 -7.06
C ARG A 46 9.46 -2.77 -7.80
N ARG A 47 10.23 -3.85 -7.54
CA ARG A 47 10.02 -5.14 -8.20
C ARG A 47 8.60 -5.69 -7.95
N TRP A 48 8.07 -5.57 -6.74
CA TRP A 48 6.69 -6.01 -6.49
C TRP A 48 5.66 -5.18 -7.26
N LEU A 49 5.87 -3.86 -7.34
CA LEU A 49 4.98 -2.99 -8.11
C LEU A 49 5.07 -3.19 -9.63
N THR A 50 6.16 -3.77 -10.16
CA THR A 50 6.34 -3.97 -11.61
C THR A 50 6.18 -5.41 -12.08
N GLU A 51 6.63 -6.39 -11.29
CA GLU A 51 6.75 -7.79 -11.72
C GLU A 51 5.82 -8.75 -10.95
N ASP A 52 5.28 -8.34 -9.79
CA ASP A 52 4.43 -9.20 -8.97
C ASP A 52 2.95 -8.88 -9.13
N THR A 53 2.27 -9.59 -10.03
CA THR A 53 0.85 -9.37 -10.34
C THR A 53 -0.05 -9.49 -9.11
N LYS A 54 0.27 -10.40 -8.18
CA LYS A 54 -0.53 -10.56 -6.95
C LYS A 54 -0.40 -9.34 -6.05
N PHE A 55 0.82 -8.86 -5.82
CA PHE A 55 1.06 -7.65 -5.03
C PHE A 55 0.39 -6.43 -5.66
N GLN A 56 0.46 -6.30 -6.99
CA GLN A 56 -0.20 -5.21 -7.72
C GLN A 56 -1.72 -5.24 -7.52
N ALA A 57 -2.34 -6.42 -7.63
CA ALA A 57 -3.77 -6.59 -7.41
C ALA A 57 -4.17 -6.28 -5.96
N ASP A 58 -3.43 -6.81 -4.99
CA ASP A 58 -3.67 -6.57 -3.56
C ASP A 58 -3.52 -5.07 -3.23
N TYR A 59 -2.49 -4.39 -3.76
CA TYR A 59 -2.30 -2.95 -3.59
C TYR A 59 -3.41 -2.13 -4.27
N ALA A 60 -3.81 -2.47 -5.49
CA ALA A 60 -4.88 -1.78 -6.21
C ALA A 60 -6.22 -1.89 -5.48
N ALA A 61 -6.55 -3.09 -4.98
CA ALA A 61 -7.74 -3.32 -4.17
C ALA A 61 -7.71 -2.48 -2.88
N ALA A 62 -6.59 -2.48 -2.16
CA ALA A 62 -6.44 -1.70 -0.94
C ALA A 62 -6.55 -0.18 -1.19
N ARG A 63 -5.97 0.32 -2.29
CA ARG A 63 -6.09 1.74 -2.69
C ARG A 63 -7.52 2.14 -3.03
N LYS A 64 -8.25 1.25 -3.72
CA LYS A 64 -9.68 1.45 -4.03
C LYS A 64 -10.49 1.54 -2.73
N ALA A 65 -10.35 0.56 -1.84
CA ALA A 65 -11.06 0.53 -0.56
C ALA A 65 -10.77 1.78 0.30
N ALA A 66 -9.51 2.21 0.36
CA ALA A 66 -9.13 3.43 1.10
C ALA A 66 -9.79 4.70 0.51
N SER A 67 -9.89 4.79 -0.82
CA SER A 67 -10.55 5.91 -1.50
C SER A 67 -12.06 5.91 -1.25
N GLU A 68 -12.70 4.75 -1.34
CA GLU A 68 -14.12 4.57 -1.07
C GLU A 68 -14.47 4.95 0.37
N ALA A 69 -13.68 4.49 1.35
CA ALA A 69 -13.87 4.86 2.76
C ALA A 69 -13.78 6.39 2.97
N GLY A 70 -12.85 7.05 2.28
CA GLY A 70 -12.74 8.51 2.29
C GLY A 70 -13.97 9.20 1.71
N MET A 71 -14.47 8.72 0.57
CA MET A 71 -15.68 9.26 -0.07
C MET A 71 -16.92 9.08 0.80
N SER A 72 -17.12 7.90 1.39
CA SER A 72 -18.25 7.65 2.31
C SER A 72 -18.21 8.60 3.50
N ARG A 73 -17.02 8.87 4.06
CA ARG A 73 -16.87 9.84 5.15
C ARG A 73 -17.24 11.26 4.72
N MET A 74 -16.83 11.68 3.52
CA MET A 74 -17.20 13.00 2.98
C MET A 74 -18.71 13.09 2.75
N GLN A 75 -19.32 12.09 2.11
CA GLN A 75 -20.76 12.05 1.87
C GLN A 75 -21.55 12.12 3.19
N ALA A 76 -21.15 11.35 4.21
CA ALA A 76 -21.80 11.40 5.52
C ALA A 76 -21.71 12.78 6.19
N LEU A 77 -20.58 13.49 6.04
CA LEU A 77 -20.45 14.86 6.55
C LEU A 77 -21.33 15.84 5.77
N THR A 78 -21.39 15.70 4.44
CA THR A 78 -22.28 16.53 3.60
C THR A 78 -23.75 16.32 3.97
N SER A 79 -24.21 15.07 4.11
CA SER A 79 -25.58 14.77 4.52
C SER A 79 -25.92 15.39 5.87
N ARG A 80 -25.00 15.32 6.85
CA ARG A 80 -25.20 15.97 8.15
C ARG A 80 -25.31 17.49 8.03
N ALA A 81 -24.50 18.11 7.16
CA ALA A 81 -24.54 19.55 6.94
C ALA A 81 -25.86 19.98 6.30
N VAL A 82 -26.36 19.25 5.28
CA VAL A 82 -27.64 19.54 4.62
C VAL A 82 -28.79 19.45 5.61
N ASN A 83 -28.90 18.36 6.38
CA ASN A 83 -29.97 18.21 7.37
C ASN A 83 -29.96 19.37 8.38
N THR A 84 -28.75 19.79 8.82
CA THR A 84 -28.62 20.93 9.76
C THR A 84 -29.14 22.23 9.15
N LEU A 85 -28.98 22.45 7.84
CA LEU A 85 -29.49 23.63 7.15
C LEU A 85 -31.00 23.56 6.87
N GLU A 86 -31.55 22.37 6.68
CA GLU A 86 -33.00 22.16 6.50
C GLU A 86 -33.79 22.33 7.81
N ASP A 87 -33.16 22.08 8.96
CA ASP A 87 -33.76 22.22 10.30
C ASP A 87 -33.73 23.66 10.85
N LEU A 88 -33.19 24.64 10.11
CA LEU A 88 -33.13 26.08 10.45
C LEU A 88 -34.37 26.84 9.99
#